data_AF-A0A7G6ZD69-F1
#
_entry.id   AF-A0A7G6ZD69-F1
#
_cell.length_a   1.000
_cell.length_b   1.000
_cell.length_c   1.000
_cell.angle_alpha   90.00
_cell.angle_beta   90.00
_cell.angle_gamma   90.00
#
_symmetry.space_group_name_H-M   'P 1'
#
loop_
_entity.id
_entity.type
_entity.pdbx_description
1 polymer ?
#
loop_
_entity_poly.entity_id
_entity_poly.type
_entity_poly.pdbx_seq_one_letter_code
_entity_poly.pdbx_strand_id
1 'polypeptide(L)'
;MTTFDTLTHPRDAVLGQFIDKAQSAPETALTADGMTAAQREQRHAALLDAGFIPAVSGKAERSGTTTAQVNTWWTSHFVRAEYRPDATGYPQMPDDFTPASTDGRALSGSRHTHRMSYSGEEVTIRMPSATSIKRYAKETGSTFDVPVTGTFDGGDISGWVRVTQNGPGEWSCQGLNFPDGAAAQVSEAVSAVLESRRPSTALRDAGDLLQRRADRIASAGQVIEQSPHDTFVTGAGYDKTRGVLAVKIGNRTYGYKATAARVRAFANSNSIGQAYNRLIKGTTTADVVECAKCHRFNVGGAVHRCPSKHKDALLTVIDHTIAARKAAVSATR
;
A
#
# COMPACT_ATOMS: atom_id res chain seq x y z
N MET A 1 15.96 46.85 45.85
CA MET A 1 14.49 46.85 46.02
C MET A 1 13.94 47.40 44.71
N THR A 2 13.36 46.64 43.80
CA THR A 2 12.35 45.58 43.94
C THR A 2 12.52 44.56 42.80
N THR A 3 12.14 43.33 43.12
CA THR A 3 12.20 42.07 42.35
C THR A 3 11.50 42.10 41.00
N PHE A 4 12.12 41.51 39.98
CA PHE A 4 11.44 41.00 38.79
C PHE A 4 11.70 39.52 38.60
N ASP A 5 10.60 38.85 38.28
CA ASP A 5 10.26 37.46 38.51
C ASP A 5 10.91 36.53 37.49
N THR A 6 11.43 35.42 37.97
CA THR A 6 11.92 34.29 37.19
C THR A 6 10.74 33.51 36.61
N LEU A 7 10.37 33.79 35.36
CA LEU A 7 9.50 32.91 34.57
C LEU A 7 10.34 32.20 33.50
N THR A 8 10.71 30.96 33.84
CA THR A 8 11.02 29.87 32.92
C THR A 8 9.94 29.79 31.83
N HIS A 9 10.28 30.19 30.61
CA HIS A 9 9.53 29.84 29.41
C HIS A 9 10.18 28.59 28.78
N PRO A 10 9.49 27.44 28.74
CA PRO A 10 9.92 26.34 27.89
C PRO A 10 9.86 26.78 26.43
N ARG A 11 10.93 26.48 25.71
CA ARG A 11 11.03 26.60 24.26
C ARG A 11 9.99 25.66 23.63
N ASP A 12 8.81 26.18 23.32
CA ASP A 12 7.88 25.51 22.43
C ASP A 12 8.49 25.48 21.03
N ALA A 13 9.01 24.30 20.69
CA ALA A 13 9.41 23.95 19.35
C ALA A 13 8.17 23.97 18.46
N VAL A 14 8.05 25.00 17.62
CA VAL A 14 7.17 24.98 16.45
C VAL A 14 7.75 23.96 15.48
N LEU A 15 7.39 22.69 15.70
CA LEU A 15 7.67 21.57 14.83
C LEU A 15 6.80 21.71 13.58
N GLY A 16 7.46 21.72 12.43
CA GLY A 16 6.83 21.85 11.12
C GLY A 16 5.83 20.71 10.85
N GLN A 17 4.78 21.11 10.14
CA GLN A 17 3.68 20.49 9.39
C GLN A 17 3.67 18.98 9.00
N PHE A 18 4.49 18.12 9.60
CA PHE A 18 4.31 16.68 9.67
C PHE A 18 3.86 16.32 11.08
N ILE A 19 2.66 16.78 11.45
CA ILE A 19 1.88 15.97 12.40
C ILE A 19 1.55 14.73 11.57
N ASP A 20 2.30 13.65 11.80
CA ASP A 20 1.77 12.32 11.66
C ASP A 20 0.36 12.43 12.21
N LYS A 21 -0.66 12.38 11.33
CA LYS A 21 -1.99 12.04 11.82
C LYS A 21 -1.74 10.70 12.48
N ALA A 22 -1.60 10.71 13.79
CA ALA A 22 -1.91 9.59 14.63
C ALA A 22 -3.33 9.24 14.20
N GLN A 23 -3.42 8.35 13.21
CA GLN A 23 -4.57 7.50 13.10
C GLN A 23 -4.71 6.98 14.51
N SER A 24 -5.82 7.32 15.16
CA SER A 24 -6.17 6.71 16.44
C SER A 24 -5.81 5.25 16.28
N ALA A 25 -4.87 4.77 17.09
CA ALA A 25 -4.47 3.37 17.04
C ALA A 25 -5.78 2.58 16.99
N PRO A 26 -5.94 1.62 16.07
CA PRO A 26 -7.15 0.82 16.06
C PRO A 26 -7.35 0.34 17.50
N GLU A 27 -8.48 0.70 18.13
CA GLU A 27 -8.80 0.33 19.52
C GLU A 27 -8.84 -1.19 19.71
N THR A 28 -8.63 -1.94 18.63
CA THR A 28 -8.37 -3.37 18.60
C THR A 28 -7.17 -3.66 17.71
N ALA A 29 -5.98 -3.68 18.31
CA ALA A 29 -4.86 -4.42 17.74
C ALA A 29 -5.25 -5.91 17.74
N LEU A 30 -5.60 -6.45 16.57
CA LEU A 30 -5.95 -7.86 16.43
C LEU A 30 -4.66 -8.67 16.51
N THR A 31 -4.51 -9.44 17.58
CA THR A 31 -3.52 -10.52 17.68
C THR A 31 -3.86 -11.60 16.65
N ALA A 32 -2.98 -12.59 16.45
CA ALA A 32 -3.24 -13.75 15.58
C ALA A 32 -4.43 -14.62 16.04
N ASP A 33 -5.13 -14.22 17.10
CA ASP A 33 -6.40 -14.78 17.53
C ASP A 33 -7.54 -14.28 16.63
N GLY A 34 -8.51 -15.15 16.34
CA GLY A 34 -9.64 -14.78 15.49
C GLY A 34 -10.48 -13.67 16.10
N MET A 35 -11.46 -13.17 15.34
CA MET A 35 -12.43 -12.22 15.92
C MET A 35 -13.09 -12.86 17.14
N THR A 36 -12.95 -12.22 18.30
CA THR A 36 -13.64 -12.62 19.52
C THR A 36 -15.16 -12.52 19.31
N ALA A 37 -15.95 -13.17 20.17
CA ALA A 37 -17.41 -13.05 20.10
C ALA A 37 -17.86 -11.58 20.20
N ALA A 38 -17.23 -10.80 21.08
CA ALA A 38 -17.50 -9.37 21.22
C ALA A 38 -17.14 -8.58 19.95
N GLN A 39 -16.01 -8.89 19.30
CA GLN A 39 -15.63 -8.26 18.02
C GLN A 39 -16.60 -8.63 16.89
N ARG A 40 -17.10 -9.86 16.86
CA ARG A 40 -18.14 -10.28 15.91
C ARG A 40 -19.45 -9.53 16.14
N GLU A 41 -19.88 -9.39 17.38
CA GLU A 41 -21.09 -8.64 17.74
C GLU A 41 -20.97 -7.15 17.37
N GLN A 42 -19.85 -6.52 17.73
CA GLN A 42 -19.56 -5.13 17.35
C GLN A 42 -19.55 -4.96 15.83
N ARG A 43 -18.98 -5.93 15.11
CA ARG A 43 -18.94 -5.93 13.66
C ARG A 43 -20.33 -6.09 13.05
N HIS A 44 -21.16 -6.98 13.60
CA HIS A 44 -22.55 -7.16 13.18
C HIS A 44 -23.35 -5.86 13.36
N ALA A 45 -23.25 -5.22 14.53
CA ALA A 45 -23.88 -3.94 14.80
C ALA A 45 -23.43 -2.86 13.82
N ALA A 46 -22.12 -2.78 13.53
CA ALA A 46 -21.59 -1.85 12.53
C ALA A 46 -22.11 -2.15 11.11
N LEU A 47 -22.26 -3.42 10.72
CA LEU A 47 -22.81 -3.81 9.42
C LEU A 47 -24.27 -3.41 9.25
N LEU A 48 -25.05 -3.46 10.33
CA LEU A 48 -26.43 -2.96 10.38
C LEU A 48 -26.51 -1.44 10.32
N ASP A 49 -25.59 -0.74 10.97
CA ASP A 49 -25.53 0.72 10.95
C ASP A 49 -25.06 1.26 9.60
N ALA A 50 -25.70 2.29 9.05
CA ALA A 50 -25.40 2.81 7.71
C ALA A 50 -24.03 3.51 7.59
N GLY A 51 -23.18 3.48 8.62
CA GLY A 51 -21.88 4.15 8.67
C GLY A 51 -20.76 3.54 7.80
N PHE A 52 -19.58 4.18 7.89
CA PHE A 52 -18.35 3.66 7.32
C PHE A 52 -17.79 2.53 8.19
N ILE A 53 -17.41 1.45 7.53
CA ILE A 53 -16.96 0.22 8.15
C ILE A 53 -15.59 -0.10 7.56
N PRO A 54 -14.48 0.02 8.32
CA PRO A 54 -13.15 -0.29 7.79
C PRO A 54 -13.02 -1.80 7.51
N ALA A 55 -12.15 -2.17 6.58
CA ALA A 55 -11.75 -3.57 6.41
C ALA A 55 -11.05 -4.07 7.69
N VAL A 56 -11.07 -5.37 7.95
CA VAL A 56 -10.43 -5.96 9.14
C VAL A 56 -9.74 -7.25 8.75
N SER A 57 -8.48 -7.42 9.16
CA SER A 57 -7.81 -8.72 9.05
C SER A 57 -8.00 -9.52 10.34
N GLY A 58 -7.47 -10.73 10.41
CA GLY A 58 -7.41 -11.53 11.64
C GLY A 58 -7.29 -13.01 11.32
N LYS A 59 -7.30 -13.87 12.34
CA LYS A 59 -7.14 -15.31 12.13
C LYS A 59 -8.06 -15.84 11.04
N ALA A 60 -7.51 -16.61 10.12
CA ALA A 60 -8.29 -17.29 9.13
C ALA A 60 -9.09 -18.42 9.78
N GLU A 61 -10.36 -18.57 9.39
CA GLU A 61 -11.15 -19.73 9.82
C GLU A 61 -10.58 -21.04 9.24
N ARG A 62 -9.83 -20.94 8.15
CA ARG A 62 -9.18 -22.05 7.44
C ARG A 62 -7.85 -21.61 6.83
N SER A 63 -6.92 -22.57 6.75
CA SER A 63 -5.63 -22.37 6.10
C SER A 63 -5.75 -22.01 4.63
N GLY A 64 -4.83 -21.19 4.14
CA GLY A 64 -4.69 -20.87 2.72
C GLY A 64 -4.33 -22.08 1.85
N THR A 65 -3.96 -23.21 2.45
CA THR A 65 -3.60 -24.43 1.72
C THR A 65 -4.80 -25.19 1.17
N THR A 66 -5.98 -25.13 1.80
CA THR A 66 -7.16 -25.95 1.43
C THR A 66 -8.15 -25.28 0.48
N THR A 67 -8.79 -26.07 -0.38
CA THR A 67 -9.90 -25.62 -1.26
C THR A 67 -11.28 -25.81 -0.63
N ALA A 68 -11.38 -26.50 0.52
CA ALA A 68 -12.64 -26.82 1.18
C ALA A 68 -13.41 -25.57 1.63
N GLN A 69 -14.73 -25.72 1.85
CA GLN A 69 -15.61 -24.68 2.41
C GLN A 69 -15.52 -23.34 1.66
N VAL A 70 -15.58 -23.39 0.33
CA VAL A 70 -15.50 -22.21 -0.57
C VAL A 70 -16.47 -21.11 -0.14
N ASN A 71 -17.71 -21.48 0.17
CA ASN A 71 -18.75 -20.54 0.58
C ASN A 71 -18.36 -19.84 1.89
N THR A 72 -17.97 -20.61 2.91
CA THR A 72 -17.51 -20.07 4.19
C THR A 72 -16.34 -19.10 4.00
N TRP A 73 -15.39 -19.42 3.11
CA TRP A 73 -14.28 -18.52 2.82
C TRP A 73 -14.75 -17.18 2.26
N TRP A 74 -15.60 -17.17 1.22
CA TRP A 74 -16.13 -15.94 0.64
C TRP A 74 -16.95 -15.14 1.65
N THR A 75 -17.87 -15.81 2.35
CA THR A 75 -18.69 -15.21 3.39
C THR A 75 -17.82 -14.57 4.49
N SER A 76 -16.80 -15.27 4.99
CA SER A 76 -15.90 -14.74 6.01
C SER A 76 -15.13 -13.50 5.54
N HIS A 77 -14.81 -13.42 4.24
CA HIS A 77 -14.17 -12.24 3.66
C HIS A 77 -15.15 -11.09 3.53
N PHE A 78 -16.39 -11.30 3.10
CA PHE A 78 -17.38 -10.22 3.06
C PHE A 78 -17.61 -9.60 4.44
N VAL A 79 -17.69 -10.40 5.52
CA VAL A 79 -17.75 -9.89 6.90
C VAL A 79 -16.58 -8.95 7.23
N ARG A 80 -15.40 -9.23 6.67
CA ARG A 80 -14.13 -8.52 6.90
C ARG A 80 -13.89 -7.32 5.98
N ALA A 81 -14.76 -7.08 5.00
CA ALA A 81 -14.52 -6.10 3.94
C ALA A 81 -14.74 -4.65 4.39
N GLU A 82 -14.20 -3.69 3.66
CA GLU A 82 -14.55 -2.27 3.83
C GLU A 82 -15.93 -1.99 3.23
N TYR A 83 -16.79 -1.26 3.95
CA TYR A 83 -18.08 -0.79 3.43
C TYR A 83 -18.25 0.70 3.71
N ARG A 84 -18.78 1.41 2.70
CA ARG A 84 -19.16 2.82 2.82
C ARG A 84 -20.68 2.98 2.88
N PRO A 85 -21.19 4.05 3.50
CA PRO A 85 -22.62 4.35 3.58
C PRO A 85 -23.32 4.39 2.22
N ASP A 86 -22.65 4.97 1.23
CA ASP A 86 -23.13 5.25 -0.11
C ASP A 86 -22.79 4.14 -1.12
N ALA A 87 -22.19 3.04 -0.65
CA ALA A 87 -21.68 1.95 -1.48
C ALA A 87 -20.76 2.40 -2.63
N THR A 88 -20.09 3.55 -2.47
CA THR A 88 -19.00 4.00 -3.34
C THR A 88 -17.66 3.49 -2.80
N GLY A 89 -16.55 3.89 -3.43
CA GLY A 89 -15.21 3.61 -2.96
C GLY A 89 -14.46 2.61 -3.83
N TYR A 90 -13.74 1.69 -3.19
CA TYR A 90 -13.01 0.65 -3.90
C TYR A 90 -13.91 -0.57 -4.09
N PRO A 91 -14.18 -1.01 -5.32
CA PRO A 91 -14.93 -2.23 -5.56
C PRO A 91 -14.28 -3.43 -4.88
N GLN A 92 -15.10 -4.30 -4.32
CA GLN A 92 -14.66 -5.62 -3.89
C GLN A 92 -14.69 -6.55 -5.12
N MET A 93 -13.63 -7.34 -5.32
CA MET A 93 -13.64 -8.35 -6.36
C MET A 93 -14.78 -9.34 -6.11
N PRO A 94 -15.69 -9.56 -7.08
CA PRO A 94 -16.88 -10.32 -6.82
C PRO A 94 -16.61 -11.82 -6.73
N ASP A 95 -17.43 -12.49 -5.92
CA ASP A 95 -17.30 -13.92 -5.67
C ASP A 95 -17.76 -14.79 -6.82
N ASP A 96 -18.20 -14.22 -7.94
CA ASP A 96 -18.76 -14.89 -9.13
C ASP A 96 -18.16 -14.41 -10.46
N PHE A 97 -17.04 -13.69 -10.44
CA PHE A 97 -16.30 -13.21 -11.62
C PHE A 97 -15.78 -14.37 -12.48
N THR A 98 -16.69 -14.97 -13.23
CA THR A 98 -16.49 -16.11 -14.12
C THR A 98 -17.05 -15.78 -15.50
N PRO A 99 -16.35 -16.12 -16.60
CA PRO A 99 -16.76 -15.70 -17.94
C PRO A 99 -18.03 -16.38 -18.46
N ALA A 100 -18.39 -17.52 -17.86
CA ALA A 100 -19.61 -18.25 -18.14
C ALA A 100 -20.40 -18.28 -16.83
N SER A 101 -21.41 -17.42 -16.72
CA SER A 101 -22.37 -17.32 -15.62
C SER A 101 -23.20 -18.62 -15.53
N THR A 102 -22.53 -19.68 -15.11
CA THR A 102 -23.10 -20.98 -14.85
C THR A 102 -23.69 -20.99 -13.45
N ASP A 103 -24.79 -21.71 -13.25
CA ASP A 103 -25.46 -21.80 -11.96
C ASP A 103 -24.50 -22.26 -10.85
N GLY A 104 -24.65 -21.67 -9.67
CA GLY A 104 -23.78 -21.93 -8.53
C GLY A 104 -24.29 -21.35 -7.21
N ARG A 105 -23.35 -21.02 -6.32
CA ARG A 105 -23.63 -20.63 -4.92
C ARG A 105 -23.04 -19.28 -4.54
N ALA A 106 -22.58 -18.51 -5.52
CA ALA A 106 -22.14 -17.14 -5.31
C ALA A 106 -23.32 -16.20 -5.03
N LEU A 107 -23.04 -14.95 -4.65
CA LEU A 107 -24.08 -13.99 -4.27
C LEU A 107 -25.13 -13.74 -5.37
N SER A 108 -24.72 -13.80 -6.63
CA SER A 108 -25.61 -13.67 -7.80
C SER A 108 -26.36 -14.95 -8.17
N GLY A 109 -26.10 -16.07 -7.49
CA GLY A 109 -26.55 -17.40 -7.89
C GLY A 109 -25.64 -18.09 -8.92
N SER A 110 -24.54 -17.46 -9.33
CA SER A 110 -23.58 -18.06 -10.28
C SER A 110 -22.48 -18.89 -9.58
N ARG A 111 -21.62 -19.54 -10.37
CA ARG A 111 -20.44 -20.26 -9.88
C ARG A 111 -19.43 -19.29 -9.26
N HIS A 112 -18.83 -19.72 -8.15
CA HIS A 112 -17.81 -18.91 -7.51
C HIS A 112 -16.58 -18.67 -8.39
N THR A 113 -16.01 -17.45 -8.30
CA THR A 113 -14.69 -17.10 -8.81
C THR A 113 -13.67 -18.14 -8.37
N HIS A 114 -12.94 -18.70 -9.33
CA HIS A 114 -11.93 -19.70 -9.04
C HIS A 114 -10.83 -19.13 -8.14
N ARG A 115 -10.51 -19.86 -7.07
CA ARG A 115 -9.47 -19.49 -6.10
C ARG A 115 -8.29 -20.44 -6.22
N MET A 116 -7.08 -19.89 -6.13
CA MET A 116 -5.85 -20.68 -6.16
C MET A 116 -5.02 -20.44 -4.90
N SER A 117 -4.26 -21.46 -4.53
CA SER A 117 -3.17 -21.33 -3.58
C SER A 117 -1.86 -21.13 -4.34
N TYR A 118 -1.02 -20.25 -3.83
CA TYR A 118 0.33 -19.99 -4.30
C TYR A 118 1.24 -20.15 -3.09
N SER A 119 2.28 -20.97 -3.21
CA SER A 119 3.16 -21.31 -2.10
C SER A 119 4.60 -20.93 -2.42
N GLY A 120 5.24 -20.20 -1.50
CA GLY A 120 6.68 -19.97 -1.46
C GLY A 120 7.30 -20.63 -0.22
N GLU A 121 8.54 -20.26 0.08
CA GLU A 121 9.25 -20.73 1.27
C GLU A 121 8.70 -20.08 2.55
N GLU A 122 8.48 -18.76 2.54
CA GLU A 122 8.06 -17.99 3.72
C GLU A 122 6.54 -17.89 3.92
N VAL A 123 5.77 -18.03 2.84
CA VAL A 123 4.32 -17.81 2.87
C VAL A 123 3.59 -18.63 1.82
N THR A 124 2.40 -19.11 2.20
CA THR A 124 1.40 -19.58 1.25
C THR A 124 0.19 -18.65 1.26
N ILE A 125 -0.21 -18.13 0.11
CA ILE A 125 -1.42 -17.30 0.00
C ILE A 125 -2.50 -18.03 -0.80
N ARG A 126 -3.76 -17.79 -0.44
CA ARG A 126 -4.93 -18.16 -1.23
C ARG A 126 -5.77 -16.94 -1.53
N MET A 127 -6.07 -16.77 -2.81
CA MET A 127 -6.84 -15.64 -3.33
C MET A 127 -7.57 -16.07 -4.62
N PRO A 128 -8.48 -15.25 -5.17
CA PRO A 128 -8.96 -15.44 -6.53
C PRO A 128 -7.79 -15.64 -7.50
N SER A 129 -7.99 -16.43 -8.54
CA SER A 129 -6.89 -16.77 -9.45
C SER A 129 -6.26 -15.50 -10.05
N ALA A 130 -4.95 -15.50 -10.26
CA ALA A 130 -4.24 -14.35 -10.80
C ALA A 130 -4.81 -13.95 -12.17
N THR A 131 -5.26 -14.93 -12.94
CA THR A 131 -5.98 -14.74 -14.21
C THR A 131 -7.29 -13.98 -14.01
N SER A 132 -8.11 -14.38 -13.03
CA SER A 132 -9.36 -13.68 -12.69
C SER A 132 -9.09 -12.25 -12.25
N ILE A 133 -8.11 -12.02 -11.37
CA ILE A 133 -7.74 -10.68 -10.88
C ILE A 133 -7.27 -9.79 -12.04
N LYS A 134 -6.36 -10.29 -12.89
CA LYS A 134 -5.84 -9.56 -14.06
C LYS A 134 -6.96 -9.21 -15.05
N ARG A 135 -7.91 -10.13 -15.27
CA ARG A 135 -9.06 -9.89 -16.13
C ARG A 135 -10.00 -8.85 -15.53
N TYR A 136 -10.32 -8.94 -14.24
CA TYR A 136 -11.15 -7.97 -13.55
C TYR A 136 -10.54 -6.56 -13.63
N ALA A 137 -9.23 -6.44 -13.37
CA ALA A 137 -8.51 -5.18 -13.50
C ALA A 137 -8.57 -4.58 -14.92
N LYS A 138 -8.56 -5.43 -15.96
CA LYS A 138 -8.68 -4.98 -17.35
C LYS A 138 -10.08 -4.46 -17.67
N GLU A 139 -11.12 -5.08 -17.10
CA GLU A 139 -12.52 -4.71 -17.33
C GLU A 139 -12.91 -3.45 -16.55
N THR A 140 -12.46 -3.30 -15.30
CA THR A 140 -12.81 -2.14 -14.46
C THR A 140 -11.86 -0.96 -14.65
N GLY A 141 -10.59 -1.21 -14.94
CA GLY A 141 -9.55 -0.18 -15.02
C GLY A 141 -9.29 0.59 -13.72
N SER A 142 -9.90 0.19 -12.59
CA SER A 142 -9.86 0.91 -11.31
C SER A 142 -8.97 0.20 -10.27
N THR A 143 -8.81 0.85 -9.11
CA THR A 143 -8.31 0.17 -7.90
C THR A 143 -9.45 -0.63 -7.28
N PHE A 144 -9.20 -1.84 -6.82
CA PHE A 144 -10.20 -2.70 -6.20
C PHE A 144 -9.57 -3.57 -5.11
N ASP A 145 -10.40 -4.16 -4.26
CA ASP A 145 -9.97 -4.97 -3.13
C ASP A 145 -10.15 -6.46 -3.45
N VAL A 146 -9.13 -7.26 -3.13
CA VAL A 146 -9.07 -8.72 -3.38
C VAL A 146 -9.02 -9.46 -2.04
N PRO A 147 -9.84 -10.50 -1.83
CA PRO A 147 -9.78 -11.28 -0.61
C PRO A 147 -8.58 -12.24 -0.63
N VAL A 148 -7.81 -12.25 0.46
CA VAL A 148 -6.58 -13.03 0.60
C VAL A 148 -6.50 -13.69 1.97
N THR A 149 -6.17 -14.98 1.97
CA THR A 149 -5.75 -15.70 3.17
C THR A 149 -4.27 -16.03 3.04
N GLY A 150 -3.44 -15.56 3.96
CA GLY A 150 -2.02 -15.89 4.06
C GLY A 150 -1.76 -16.87 5.19
N THR A 151 -0.91 -17.85 4.95
CA THR A 151 -0.39 -18.82 5.91
C THR A 151 1.09 -18.51 6.12
N PHE A 152 1.44 -18.17 7.36
CA PHE A 152 2.79 -17.80 7.82
C PHE A 152 3.18 -18.71 8.98
N ASP A 153 4.46 -18.68 9.37
CA ASP A 153 4.94 -19.39 10.58
C ASP A 153 4.19 -18.97 11.86
N GLY A 154 3.70 -17.72 11.91
CA GLY A 154 2.88 -17.19 13.01
C GLY A 154 1.39 -17.54 12.95
N GLY A 155 0.94 -18.28 11.92
CA GLY A 155 -0.45 -18.72 11.74
C GLY A 155 -1.12 -18.21 10.47
N ASP A 156 -2.39 -18.58 10.32
CA ASP A 156 -3.21 -18.20 9.16
C ASP A 156 -3.97 -16.89 9.42
N ILE A 157 -3.85 -15.92 8.50
CA ILE A 157 -4.51 -14.61 8.57
C ILE A 157 -5.33 -14.40 7.29
N SER A 158 -6.60 -13.98 7.45
CA SER A 158 -7.49 -13.59 6.36
C SER A 158 -7.81 -12.10 6.41
N GLY A 159 -7.81 -11.46 5.24
CA GLY A 159 -8.25 -10.07 5.07
C GLY A 159 -8.28 -9.67 3.59
N TRP A 160 -8.34 -8.37 3.33
CA TRP A 160 -8.42 -7.83 1.98
C TRP A 160 -7.12 -7.14 1.58
N VAL A 161 -6.76 -7.24 0.29
CA VAL A 161 -5.61 -6.56 -0.30
C VAL A 161 -6.11 -5.63 -1.39
N ARG A 162 -5.85 -4.34 -1.23
CA ARG A 162 -6.13 -3.35 -2.26
C ARG A 162 -5.13 -3.46 -3.38
N VAL A 163 -5.59 -3.58 -4.62
CA VAL A 163 -4.74 -3.77 -5.79
C VAL A 163 -5.03 -2.75 -6.88
N THR A 164 -3.97 -2.36 -7.59
CA THR A 164 -4.05 -1.50 -8.78
C THR A 164 -3.04 -1.97 -9.81
N GLN A 165 -3.49 -2.17 -11.05
CA GLN A 165 -2.59 -2.36 -12.17
C GLN A 165 -2.13 -0.99 -12.71
N ASN A 166 -0.83 -0.72 -12.61
CA ASN A 166 -0.22 0.55 -13.02
C ASN A 166 0.44 0.50 -14.41
N GLY A 167 0.57 -0.71 -14.96
CA GLY A 167 1.16 -1.01 -16.25
C GLY A 167 1.28 -2.51 -16.50
N PRO A 168 1.82 -2.93 -17.65
CA PRO A 168 2.12 -4.33 -17.92
C PRO A 168 3.12 -4.88 -16.88
N GLY A 169 2.68 -5.82 -16.04
CA GLY A 169 3.53 -6.39 -14.99
C GLY A 169 3.88 -5.44 -13.85
N GLU A 170 3.14 -4.34 -13.67
CA GLU A 170 3.32 -3.40 -12.56
C GLU A 170 2.06 -3.35 -11.70
N TRP A 171 2.15 -3.84 -10.46
CA TRP A 171 1.03 -3.88 -9.52
C TRP A 171 1.36 -3.13 -8.23
N SER A 172 0.41 -2.30 -7.76
CA SER A 172 0.37 -1.84 -6.37
C SER A 172 -0.46 -2.83 -5.59
N CYS A 173 0.03 -3.27 -4.43
CA CYS A 173 -0.71 -4.12 -3.51
C CYS A 173 -0.54 -3.58 -2.09
N GLN A 174 -1.64 -3.49 -1.34
CA GLN A 174 -1.65 -3.04 0.04
C GLN A 174 -2.60 -3.91 0.86
N GLY A 175 -2.07 -4.65 1.83
CA GLY A 175 -2.87 -5.35 2.83
C GLY A 175 -3.65 -4.36 3.69
N LEU A 176 -4.97 -4.50 3.72
CA LEU A 176 -5.86 -3.62 4.47
C LEU A 176 -6.00 -4.11 5.92
N ASN A 177 -5.51 -3.29 6.85
CA ASN A 177 -5.55 -3.55 8.30
C ASN A 177 -4.99 -4.93 8.70
N PHE A 178 -3.97 -5.41 7.96
CA PHE A 178 -3.11 -6.51 8.40
C PHE A 178 -2.10 -6.01 9.44
N PRO A 179 -1.66 -6.86 10.40
CA PRO A 179 -0.55 -6.52 11.28
C PRO A 179 0.71 -6.19 10.48
N ASP A 180 1.54 -5.24 10.92
CA ASP A 180 2.64 -4.65 10.11
C ASP A 180 3.58 -5.67 9.44
N GLY A 181 3.94 -6.75 10.13
CA GLY A 181 4.76 -7.83 9.57
C GLY A 181 4.05 -8.61 8.45
N ALA A 182 2.79 -9.01 8.70
CA ALA A 182 1.98 -9.73 7.73
C ALA A 182 1.54 -8.84 6.56
N ALA A 183 1.27 -7.55 6.81
CA ALA A 183 0.85 -6.59 5.80
C ALA A 183 1.91 -6.46 4.69
N ALA A 184 3.18 -6.35 5.09
CA ALA A 184 4.31 -6.34 4.18
C ALA A 184 4.36 -7.60 3.32
N GLN A 185 4.41 -8.77 3.97
CA GLN A 185 4.56 -10.06 3.29
C GLN A 185 3.38 -10.37 2.37
N VAL A 186 2.14 -10.17 2.81
CA VAL A 186 0.94 -10.37 1.98
C VAL A 186 0.97 -9.47 0.76
N SER A 187 1.25 -8.17 0.94
CA SER A 187 1.27 -7.20 -0.17
C SER A 187 2.30 -7.59 -1.23
N GLU A 188 3.49 -8.00 -0.79
CA GLU A 188 4.56 -8.44 -1.66
C GLU A 188 4.26 -9.78 -2.33
N ALA A 189 3.69 -10.75 -1.62
CA ALA A 189 3.30 -12.03 -2.16
C ALA A 189 2.26 -11.87 -3.28
N VAL A 190 1.23 -11.05 -3.04
CA VAL A 190 0.20 -10.74 -4.05
C VAL A 190 0.82 -10.03 -5.25
N SER A 191 1.66 -9.01 -5.02
CA SER A 191 2.40 -8.32 -6.10
C SER A 191 3.24 -9.31 -6.91
N ALA A 192 4.02 -10.19 -6.27
CA ALA A 192 4.86 -11.17 -6.96
C ALA A 192 4.04 -12.13 -7.84
N VAL A 193 2.91 -12.64 -7.33
CA VAL A 193 2.01 -13.51 -8.10
C VAL A 193 1.38 -12.78 -9.29
N LEU A 194 0.94 -11.53 -9.10
CA LEU A 194 0.32 -10.74 -10.17
C LEU A 194 1.33 -10.24 -11.21
N GLU A 195 2.58 -9.99 -10.83
CA GLU A 195 3.65 -9.57 -11.74
C GLU A 195 4.23 -10.75 -12.54
N SER A 196 4.16 -11.97 -12.00
CA SER A 196 4.72 -13.14 -12.63
C SER A 196 3.98 -13.56 -13.91
N ARG A 197 4.77 -14.05 -14.88
CA ARG A 197 4.27 -14.77 -16.07
C ARG A 197 3.84 -16.20 -15.73
N ARG A 198 4.38 -16.79 -14.65
CA ARG A 198 4.06 -18.12 -14.12
C ARG A 198 3.56 -18.00 -12.68
N PRO A 199 2.28 -17.64 -12.47
CA PRO A 199 1.75 -17.37 -11.13
C PRO A 199 1.94 -18.52 -10.13
N SER A 200 1.84 -19.77 -10.58
CA SER A 200 1.94 -20.97 -9.72
C SER A 200 3.31 -21.16 -9.06
N THR A 201 4.39 -20.68 -9.66
CA THR A 201 5.75 -20.73 -9.10
C THR A 201 6.23 -19.39 -8.56
N ALA A 202 5.44 -18.33 -8.72
CA ALA A 202 5.86 -16.96 -8.50
C ALA A 202 6.44 -16.70 -7.11
N LEU A 203 5.88 -17.30 -6.06
CA LEU A 203 6.38 -17.11 -4.69
C LEU A 203 7.68 -17.87 -4.43
N ARG A 204 7.88 -19.02 -5.07
CA ARG A 204 9.18 -19.73 -5.01
C ARG A 204 10.26 -18.95 -5.76
N ASP A 205 9.90 -18.42 -6.91
CA ASP A 205 10.79 -17.62 -7.75
C ASP A 205 11.10 -16.24 -7.14
N ALA A 206 10.23 -15.73 -6.26
CA ALA A 206 10.38 -14.43 -5.61
C ALA A 206 11.43 -14.43 -4.49
N GLY A 207 11.67 -15.57 -3.84
CA GLY A 207 12.55 -15.68 -2.66
C GLY A 207 12.03 -14.86 -1.47
N ASP A 208 12.94 -14.17 -0.79
CA ASP A 208 12.64 -13.31 0.37
C ASP A 208 11.77 -12.10 -0.05
N LEU A 209 10.55 -12.06 0.47
CA LEU A 209 9.57 -11.04 0.12
C LEU A 209 9.90 -9.67 0.73
N LEU A 210 10.51 -9.65 1.92
CA LEU A 210 10.89 -8.41 2.59
C LEU A 210 12.09 -7.76 1.91
N GLN A 211 13.08 -8.57 1.50
CA GLN A 211 14.20 -8.09 0.69
C GLN A 211 13.69 -7.57 -0.66
N ARG A 212 12.79 -8.30 -1.33
CA ARG A 212 12.16 -7.84 -2.58
C ARG A 212 11.45 -6.49 -2.41
N ARG A 213 10.78 -6.27 -1.27
CA ARG A 213 10.16 -4.98 -0.93
C ARG A 213 11.21 -3.88 -0.76
N ALA A 214 12.26 -4.15 -0.02
CA ALA A 214 13.35 -3.21 0.21
C ALA A 214 14.01 -2.80 -1.12
N ASP A 215 14.29 -3.76 -1.99
CA ASP A 215 14.84 -3.53 -3.33
C ASP A 215 13.89 -2.69 -4.19
N ARG A 216 12.58 -2.97 -4.12
CA ARG A 216 11.58 -2.16 -4.82
C ARG A 216 11.56 -0.72 -4.33
N ILE A 217 11.55 -0.49 -3.01
CA ILE A 217 11.59 0.84 -2.42
C ILE A 217 12.89 1.57 -2.80
N ALA A 218 14.02 0.87 -2.79
CA ALA A 218 15.31 1.43 -3.21
C ALA A 218 15.32 1.81 -4.70
N SER A 219 14.73 0.98 -5.58
CA SER A 219 14.62 1.23 -7.03
C SER A 219 13.68 2.40 -7.38
N ALA A 220 12.82 2.81 -6.46
CA ALA A 220 11.95 3.97 -6.63
C ALA A 220 12.72 5.29 -6.70
N GLY A 221 13.97 5.32 -6.24
CA GLY A 221 14.77 6.53 -6.21
C GLY A 221 14.31 7.54 -5.17
N GLN A 222 15.01 8.67 -5.14
CA GLN A 222 14.83 9.72 -4.15
C GLN A 222 13.94 10.85 -4.68
N VAL A 223 13.15 11.45 -3.79
CA VAL A 223 12.27 12.57 -4.13
C VAL A 223 13.10 13.85 -4.31
N ILE A 224 12.77 14.63 -5.34
CA ILE A 224 13.22 16.02 -5.49
C ILE A 224 12.14 16.92 -4.90
N GLU A 225 12.42 17.51 -3.76
CA GLU A 225 11.54 18.50 -3.14
C GLU A 225 11.61 19.80 -3.93
N GLN A 226 10.45 20.34 -4.30
CA GLN A 226 10.37 21.61 -5.02
C GLN A 226 10.67 22.76 -4.06
N SER A 227 11.45 23.74 -4.51
CA SER A 227 11.69 24.97 -3.78
C SER A 227 10.64 26.01 -4.21
N PRO A 228 9.69 26.40 -3.34
CA PRO A 228 8.62 27.32 -3.73
C PRO A 228 9.09 28.78 -3.89
N HIS A 229 10.31 29.11 -3.45
CA HIS A 229 10.77 30.50 -3.31
C HIS A 229 12.02 30.87 -4.11
N ASP A 230 12.63 29.92 -4.84
CA ASP A 230 13.86 30.17 -5.62
C ASP A 230 13.63 29.87 -7.11
N THR A 231 13.87 30.87 -7.96
CA THR A 231 13.70 30.76 -9.41
C THR A 231 14.89 30.14 -10.13
N PHE A 232 16.07 30.12 -9.48
CA PHE A 232 17.29 29.55 -10.03
C PHE A 232 17.40 28.06 -9.69
N VAL A 233 17.21 27.69 -8.42
CA VAL A 233 17.14 26.29 -7.98
C VAL A 233 15.69 25.93 -7.65
N THR A 234 15.03 25.27 -8.58
CA THR A 234 13.61 24.93 -8.49
C THR A 234 13.32 23.69 -7.65
N GLY A 235 14.35 22.91 -7.30
CA GLY A 235 14.20 21.80 -6.37
C GLY A 235 15.51 21.10 -6.05
N ALA A 236 15.50 20.29 -5.00
CA ALA A 236 16.65 19.48 -4.60
C ALA A 236 16.24 18.18 -3.91
N GLY A 237 17.08 17.16 -4.00
CA GLY A 237 16.88 15.89 -3.31
C GLY A 237 18.21 15.21 -3.01
N TYR A 238 18.29 14.45 -1.92
CA TYR A 238 19.56 13.88 -1.46
C TYR A 238 19.49 12.38 -1.22
N ASP A 239 20.35 11.64 -1.92
CA ASP A 239 20.63 10.23 -1.67
C ASP A 239 21.70 10.12 -0.58
N LYS A 240 21.24 9.87 0.65
CA LYS A 240 22.11 9.70 1.83
C LYS A 240 23.05 8.51 1.69
N THR A 241 22.60 7.43 1.05
CA THR A 241 23.36 6.18 0.90
C THR A 241 24.55 6.37 -0.04
N ARG A 242 24.36 7.16 -1.11
CA ARG A 242 25.40 7.38 -2.13
C ARG A 242 26.13 8.72 -2.01
N GLY A 243 25.72 9.57 -1.07
CA GLY A 243 26.27 10.91 -0.86
C GLY A 243 26.07 11.82 -2.07
N VAL A 244 24.91 11.75 -2.72
CA VAL A 244 24.62 12.51 -3.96
C VAL A 244 23.42 13.43 -3.74
N LEU A 245 23.65 14.73 -3.97
CA LEU A 245 22.62 15.76 -4.05
C LEU A 245 22.23 15.95 -5.52
N ALA A 246 20.97 15.73 -5.84
CA ALA A 246 20.37 16.18 -7.09
C ALA A 246 19.81 17.60 -6.90
N VAL A 247 20.11 18.49 -7.84
CA VAL A 247 19.64 19.87 -7.87
C VAL A 247 18.95 20.12 -9.21
N LYS A 248 17.73 20.65 -9.16
CA LYS A 248 16.94 21.02 -10.34
C LYS A 248 17.15 22.51 -10.62
N ILE A 249 17.65 22.82 -11.81
CA ILE A 249 17.89 24.18 -12.30
C ILE A 249 17.16 24.30 -13.64
N GLY A 250 16.11 25.12 -13.66
CA GLY A 250 15.13 25.12 -14.75
C GLY A 250 14.52 23.72 -14.93
N ASN A 251 14.61 23.16 -16.15
CA ASN A 251 14.08 21.84 -16.50
C ASN A 251 15.12 20.71 -16.46
N ARG A 252 16.33 20.97 -15.95
CA ARG A 252 17.42 19.98 -15.91
C ARG A 252 17.77 19.63 -14.47
N THR A 253 18.10 18.36 -14.27
CA THR A 253 18.53 17.82 -12.97
C THR A 253 20.02 17.50 -13.04
N TYR A 254 20.77 18.04 -12.07
CA TYR A 254 22.23 17.92 -11.98
C TYR A 254 22.60 17.22 -10.68
N GLY A 255 23.58 16.31 -10.74
CA GLY A 255 24.04 15.56 -9.57
C GLY A 255 25.39 16.06 -9.06
N TYR A 256 25.51 16.15 -7.74
CA TYR A 256 26.74 16.58 -7.05
C TYR A 256 27.05 15.68 -5.87
N LYS A 257 28.33 15.33 -5.69
CA LYS A 257 28.79 14.65 -4.47
C LYS A 257 28.78 15.64 -3.31
N ALA A 258 27.99 15.33 -2.28
CA ALA A 258 27.82 16.20 -1.13
C ALA A 258 27.71 15.38 0.15
N THR A 259 28.26 15.91 1.24
CA THR A 259 28.07 15.32 2.57
C THR A 259 26.72 15.74 3.15
N ALA A 260 26.16 14.92 4.04
CA ALA A 260 24.90 15.23 4.71
C ALA A 260 24.93 16.56 5.48
N ALA A 261 26.10 16.99 5.96
CA ALA A 261 26.28 18.29 6.62
C ALA A 261 26.14 19.44 5.62
N ARG A 262 26.76 19.33 4.43
CA ARG A 262 26.63 20.35 3.36
C ARG A 262 25.20 20.42 2.83
N VAL A 263 24.54 19.28 2.64
CA VAL A 263 23.14 19.25 2.20
C VAL A 263 22.21 19.90 3.23
N ARG A 264 22.41 19.64 4.53
CA ARG A 264 21.63 20.33 5.58
C ARG A 264 21.87 21.83 5.58
N ALA A 265 23.12 22.27 5.46
CA ALA A 265 23.44 23.71 5.37
C ALA A 265 22.85 24.37 4.13
N PHE A 266 22.79 23.65 3.01
CA PHE A 266 22.16 24.08 1.78
C PHE A 266 20.63 24.19 1.92
N ALA A 267 19.97 23.14 2.43
CA ALA A 267 18.51 23.08 2.59
C ALA A 267 17.98 24.10 3.61
N ASN A 268 18.74 24.39 4.67
CA ASN A 268 18.37 25.35 5.71
C ASN A 268 18.76 26.80 5.37
N SER A 269 19.25 27.07 4.15
CA SER A 269 19.63 28.42 3.76
C SER A 269 18.42 29.25 3.35
N ASN A 270 18.36 30.49 3.84
CA ASN A 270 17.36 31.47 3.40
C ASN A 270 17.54 31.88 1.93
N SER A 271 18.69 31.57 1.31
CA SER A 271 18.96 31.81 -0.11
C SER A 271 19.59 30.57 -0.73
N ILE A 272 18.73 29.71 -1.29
CA ILE A 272 19.13 28.43 -1.91
C ILE A 272 20.16 28.66 -3.01
N GLY A 273 19.96 29.64 -3.90
CA GLY A 273 20.90 29.98 -4.98
C GLY A 273 22.29 30.42 -4.49
N GLN A 274 22.38 31.23 -3.43
CA GLN A 274 23.67 31.61 -2.85
C GLN A 274 24.34 30.40 -2.18
N ALA A 275 23.58 29.60 -1.43
CA ALA A 275 24.07 28.39 -0.81
C ALA A 275 24.56 27.38 -1.85
N TYR A 276 23.87 27.24 -2.99
CA TYR A 276 24.32 26.42 -4.11
C TYR A 276 25.68 26.88 -4.61
N ASN A 277 25.83 28.17 -4.94
CA ASN A 277 27.09 28.71 -5.47
C ASN A 277 28.26 28.56 -4.48
N ARG A 278 27.99 28.67 -3.18
CA ARG A 278 29.01 28.60 -2.13
C ARG A 278 29.37 27.17 -1.71
N LEU A 279 28.39 26.27 -1.63
CA LEU A 279 28.54 24.96 -0.97
C LEU A 279 28.57 23.77 -1.94
N ILE A 280 27.92 23.91 -3.10
CA ILE A 280 27.65 22.79 -4.03
C ILE A 280 28.35 23.00 -5.37
N LYS A 281 28.30 24.21 -5.93
CA LYS A 281 28.93 24.52 -7.22
C LYS A 281 30.43 24.28 -7.16
N GLY A 282 30.97 23.63 -8.20
CA GLY A 282 32.39 23.30 -8.30
C GLY A 282 32.79 22.01 -7.55
N THR A 283 31.85 21.34 -6.87
CA THR A 283 32.10 19.99 -6.33
C THR A 283 32.05 18.93 -7.42
N THR A 284 32.58 17.73 -7.12
CA THR A 284 32.56 16.59 -8.04
C THR A 284 31.13 16.26 -8.47
N THR A 285 30.90 16.20 -9.78
CA THR A 285 29.61 15.86 -10.34
C THR A 285 29.32 14.37 -10.19
N ALA A 286 28.04 14.02 -10.16
CA ALA A 286 27.57 12.64 -10.15
C ALA A 286 26.52 12.48 -11.24
N ASP A 287 26.54 11.32 -11.91
CA ASP A 287 25.52 10.99 -12.89
C ASP A 287 24.19 10.71 -12.20
N VAL A 288 23.17 11.47 -12.55
CA VAL A 288 21.81 11.36 -12.02
C VAL A 288 20.80 11.41 -13.15
N VAL A 289 19.78 10.57 -13.03
CA VAL A 289 18.67 10.52 -13.98
C VAL A 289 17.37 10.74 -13.23
N GLU A 290 16.61 11.76 -13.63
CA GLU A 290 15.25 12.00 -13.16
C GLU A 290 14.26 11.17 -13.99
N CYS A 291 13.37 10.46 -13.32
CA CYS A 291 12.28 9.77 -14.00
C CYS A 291 11.22 10.77 -14.46
N ALA A 292 10.87 10.74 -15.75
CA ALA A 292 9.84 11.61 -16.31
C ALA A 292 8.43 11.37 -15.75
N LYS A 293 8.14 10.16 -15.23
CA LYS A 293 6.80 9.79 -14.72
C LYS A 293 6.59 10.14 -13.26
N CYS A 294 7.60 9.95 -12.41
CA CYS A 294 7.45 10.15 -10.96
C CYS A 294 8.34 11.27 -10.38
N HIS A 295 9.19 11.91 -11.20
CA HIS A 295 10.09 13.00 -10.82
C HIS A 295 11.08 12.68 -9.69
N ARG A 296 11.26 11.38 -9.40
CA ARG A 296 12.32 10.90 -8.51
C ARG A 296 13.60 10.73 -9.30
N PHE A 297 14.74 10.87 -8.63
CA PHE A 297 16.05 10.66 -9.24
C PHE A 297 16.74 9.40 -8.74
N ASN A 298 17.59 8.84 -9.59
CA ASN A 298 18.52 7.76 -9.27
C ASN A 298 19.94 8.14 -9.68
N VAL A 299 20.92 7.50 -9.05
CA VAL A 299 22.35 7.71 -9.32
C VAL A 299 22.87 6.58 -10.20
N GLY A 300 23.63 6.93 -11.25
CA GLY A 300 24.47 5.99 -12.00
C GLY A 300 23.73 4.87 -12.75
N GLY A 301 22.67 5.21 -13.49
CA GLY A 301 21.97 4.25 -14.36
C GLY A 301 21.23 3.11 -13.63
N ALA A 302 21.01 3.21 -12.32
CA ALA A 302 20.23 2.23 -11.57
C ALA A 302 18.85 2.03 -12.21
N VAL A 303 18.41 0.76 -12.34
CA VAL A 303 17.11 0.43 -12.89
C VAL A 303 16.02 1.06 -12.02
N HIS A 304 15.35 2.06 -12.57
CA HIS A 304 14.30 2.76 -11.87
C HIS A 304 12.97 2.02 -12.04
N ARG A 305 12.25 1.84 -10.93
CA ARG A 305 10.85 1.42 -10.93
C ARG A 305 10.03 2.47 -10.22
N CYS A 306 9.11 3.13 -10.92
CA CYS A 306 8.24 4.15 -10.29
C CYS A 306 7.51 3.56 -9.07
N PRO A 307 7.36 4.32 -7.97
CA PRO A 307 6.45 3.93 -6.90
C PRO A 307 5.06 3.74 -7.49
N SER A 308 4.55 2.51 -7.39
CA SER A 308 3.20 2.18 -7.81
C SER A 308 2.23 2.82 -6.82
N LYS A 309 1.14 3.43 -7.31
CA LYS A 309 0.13 4.10 -6.48
C LYS A 309 -1.23 3.43 -6.67
N HIS A 310 -2.14 3.65 -5.73
CA HIS A 310 -3.55 3.35 -5.93
C HIS A 310 -4.20 4.53 -6.65
N LYS A 311 -5.09 4.24 -7.61
CA LYS A 311 -6.00 5.24 -8.18
C LYS A 311 -7.07 5.60 -7.15
N ASP A 312 -7.67 6.78 -7.30
CA ASP A 312 -8.73 7.25 -6.42
C ASP A 312 -9.93 6.31 -6.39
N ALA A 313 -10.65 6.35 -5.27
CA ALA A 313 -11.84 5.55 -5.06
C ALA A 313 -12.97 6.01 -6.01
N LEU A 314 -13.80 5.09 -6.47
CA LEU A 314 -14.93 5.41 -7.32
C LEU A 314 -15.97 6.22 -6.54
N LEU A 315 -16.59 7.20 -7.20
CA LEU A 315 -17.71 7.98 -6.66
C LEU A 315 -19.08 7.43 -7.06
N THR A 316 -19.09 6.39 -7.89
CA THR A 316 -20.31 5.71 -8.34
C THR A 316 -20.65 4.56 -7.41
N VAL A 317 -21.95 4.32 -7.23
CA VAL A 317 -22.47 3.17 -6.47
C VAL A 317 -22.02 1.87 -7.11
N ILE A 318 -21.66 0.89 -6.29
CA ILE A 318 -21.18 -0.43 -6.72
C ILE A 318 -22.18 -1.50 -6.24
N ASP A 319 -23.01 -2.03 -7.15
CA ASP A 319 -24.09 -2.98 -6.82
C ASP A 319 -23.60 -4.23 -6.09
N HIS A 320 -22.44 -4.77 -6.50
CA HIS A 320 -21.85 -5.91 -5.83
C HIS A 320 -21.51 -5.63 -4.36
N THR A 321 -21.04 -4.42 -4.04
CA THR A 321 -20.73 -4.02 -2.66
C THR A 321 -22.00 -4.02 -1.79
N ILE A 322 -23.15 -3.64 -2.35
CA ILE A 322 -24.45 -3.70 -1.66
C ILE A 322 -24.82 -5.16 -1.36
N ALA A 323 -24.69 -6.05 -2.36
CA ALA A 323 -24.98 -7.47 -2.18
C ALA A 323 -24.04 -8.13 -1.15
N ALA A 324 -22.74 -7.83 -1.23
CA ALA A 324 -21.73 -8.30 -0.29
C ALA A 324 -22.03 -7.85 1.15
N ARG A 325 -22.44 -6.59 1.35
CA ARG A 325 -22.83 -6.07 2.66
C ARG A 325 -24.03 -6.81 3.25
N LYS A 326 -25.07 -7.07 2.44
CA LYS A 326 -26.25 -7.85 2.89
C LYS A 326 -25.88 -9.27 3.28
N ALA A 327 -24.97 -9.89 2.53
CA ALA A 327 -24.45 -11.22 2.84
C ALA A 327 -23.63 -11.22 4.13
N ALA A 328 -22.80 -10.19 4.34
CA ALA A 328 -22.02 -10.01 5.56
C ALA A 328 -22.90 -9.89 6.80
N VAL A 329 -23.95 -9.05 6.76
CA VAL A 329 -24.95 -8.94 7.85
C VAL A 329 -25.56 -10.31 8.16
N SER A 330 -25.99 -11.04 7.13
CA SER A 330 -26.65 -12.34 7.29
C SER A 330 -25.74 -13.40 7.91
N ALA A 331 -24.42 -13.30 7.67
CA ALA A 331 -23.44 -14.27 8.13
C ALA A 331 -22.93 -14.03 9.56
N THR A 332 -23.11 -12.82 10.09
CA THR A 332 -22.73 -12.48 11.45
C THR A 332 -23.84 -12.71 12.49
N ARG A 333 -25.02 -13.18 12.05
CA ARG A 333 -26.12 -13.61 12.91
C ARG A 333 -25.87 -15.00 13.48
#